data_AF-A0A0A0DKK0-F1
#
_entry.id   AF-A0A0A0DKK0-F1
#
_cell.length_a   1.000
_cell.length_b   1.000
_cell.length_c   1.000
_cell.angle_alpha   90.00
_cell.angle_beta   90.00
_cell.angle_gamma   90.00
#
_symmetry.space_group_name_H-M   'P 1'
#
loop_
_entity.id
_entity.type
_entity.pdbx_description
1 polymer ?
#
loop_
_entity_poly.entity_id
_entity_poly.type
_entity_poly.pdbx_seq_one_letter_code
_entity_poly.pdbx_strand_id
1 'polypeptide(L)'
;MSNQPKVFVASSREGLHVAEAVNIKLENDARVKLWDNAFDLSSTTIQSLLSRAHDSDFAVFVFHADDKTIIRGNTYSTVRDNVLFELGLFIGALNLERCFILAPKSTEVEFRLPTDLAGVTISFYDDSLDDMVDAVTASCAKIKVALKRLGTEATEAQTQPKSEELANLQRQLGSVQSELWRTRIDAERSIEEKSKLLAAISAHFYATAKPATEAEIRAWEEGAKQTYPDTQTISRHGVYYVDHDVIVPPLFGAHAVALIVAKGARVAGLDQWSHNTIYFMDGFRKLN
;
A
#
# COMPACT_ATOMS: atom_id res chain seq x y z
N MET A 1 -1.17 27.82 35.60
CA MET A 1 -0.44 26.52 35.57
C MET A 1 -0.17 26.20 34.12
N SER A 2 1.08 26.03 33.71
CA SER A 2 1.42 25.72 32.31
C SER A 2 0.84 24.35 31.95
N ASN A 3 -0.18 24.33 31.09
CA ASN A 3 -0.78 23.09 30.62
C ASN A 3 0.17 22.51 29.55
N GLN A 4 1.13 21.69 29.98
CA GLN A 4 2.03 20.98 29.06
C GLN A 4 1.20 20.10 28.11
N PRO A 5 1.48 20.11 26.80
CA PRO A 5 0.74 19.30 25.84
C PRO A 5 0.89 17.81 26.17
N LYS A 6 -0.19 17.06 25.99
CA LYS A 6 -0.20 15.61 26.13
C LYS A 6 0.25 14.98 24.82
N VAL A 7 1.36 14.23 24.87
CA VAL A 7 1.94 13.57 23.70
C VAL A 7 1.81 12.07 23.87
N PHE A 8 1.07 11.43 22.97
CA PHE A 8 1.06 9.98 22.86
C PHE A 8 2.30 9.51 22.10
N VAL A 9 2.93 8.43 22.54
CA VAL A 9 4.08 7.83 21.84
C VAL A 9 3.81 6.34 21.67
N ALA A 10 3.80 5.86 20.44
CA ALA A 10 3.65 4.44 20.12
C ALA A 10 4.84 3.91 19.34
N SER A 11 5.13 2.63 19.55
CA SER A 11 6.15 1.86 18.85
C SER A 11 5.74 0.39 18.77
N SER A 12 6.46 -0.38 17.96
CA SER A 12 6.53 -1.84 18.13
C SER A 12 7.31 -2.22 19.39
N ARG A 13 7.39 -3.52 19.70
CA ARG A 13 8.21 -4.02 20.82
C ARG A 13 9.70 -3.77 20.56
N GLU A 14 10.10 -3.90 19.30
CA GLU A 14 11.45 -3.70 18.81
C GLU A 14 11.85 -2.22 18.86
N GLY A 15 10.92 -1.30 18.54
CA GLY A 15 11.14 0.15 18.65
C GLY A 15 11.01 0.74 20.04
N LEU A 16 10.74 -0.06 21.09
CA LEU A 16 10.44 0.43 22.44
C LEU A 16 11.57 1.27 23.03
N HIS A 17 12.83 0.88 22.83
CA HIS A 17 13.99 1.64 23.32
C HIS A 17 14.08 3.05 22.72
N VAL A 18 13.60 3.24 21.48
CA VAL A 18 13.55 4.55 20.83
C VAL A 18 12.40 5.37 21.42
N ALA A 19 11.25 4.74 21.67
CA ALA A 19 10.12 5.40 22.31
C ALA A 19 10.49 5.90 23.72
N GLU A 20 11.20 5.09 24.50
CA GLU A 20 11.75 5.49 25.80
C GLU A 20 12.71 6.68 25.69
N ALA A 21 13.61 6.67 24.70
CA ALA A 21 14.50 7.80 24.43
C ALA A 21 13.74 9.09 24.07
N VAL A 22 12.66 8.97 23.29
CA VAL A 22 11.76 10.10 22.97
C VAL A 22 11.09 10.63 24.24
N ASN A 23 10.59 9.74 25.11
CA ASN A 23 10.01 10.12 26.39
C ASN A 23 11.00 10.93 27.25
N ILE A 24 12.24 10.45 27.38
CA ILE A 24 13.32 11.15 28.10
C ILE A 24 13.55 12.54 27.49
N LYS A 25 13.68 12.65 26.17
CA LYS A 25 13.97 13.94 25.52
C LYS A 25 12.81 14.93 25.60
N LEU A 26 11.57 14.48 25.73
CA LEU A 26 10.38 15.33 25.76
C LEU A 26 9.85 15.63 27.17
N GLU A 27 10.41 15.04 28.23
CA GLU A 27 9.91 15.12 29.61
C GLU A 27 9.62 16.55 30.13
N ASN A 28 10.44 17.51 29.70
CA ASN A 28 10.36 18.91 30.16
C ASN A 28 9.39 19.75 29.31
N ASP A 29 9.06 19.29 28.11
CA ASP A 29 8.26 20.03 27.12
C ASP A 29 6.82 19.51 27.02
N ALA A 30 6.57 18.25 27.37
CA ALA A 30 5.28 17.59 27.19
C ALA A 30 5.01 16.50 28.25
N ARG A 31 3.73 16.22 28.47
CA ARG A 31 3.30 15.04 29.24
C ARG A 31 3.22 13.85 28.29
N VAL A 32 4.30 13.08 28.25
CA VAL A 32 4.40 11.91 27.39
C VAL A 32 3.67 10.72 28.00
N LYS A 33 2.85 10.04 27.20
CA LYS A 33 2.27 8.73 27.52
C LYS A 33 2.79 7.71 26.52
N LEU A 34 3.71 6.87 26.97
CA LEU A 34 4.18 5.72 26.20
C LEU A 34 3.06 4.69 26.05
N TRP A 35 3.03 4.06 24.89
CA TRP A 35 2.16 2.96 24.53
C TRP A 35 3.02 1.74 24.20
N ASP A 36 2.96 0.76 25.07
CA ASP A 36 3.78 -0.45 25.09
C ASP A 36 3.01 -1.71 24.68
N ASN A 37 1.70 -1.59 24.41
CA ASN A 37 0.77 -2.72 24.33
C ASN A 37 0.04 -2.83 22.99
N ALA A 38 0.81 -2.94 21.91
CA ALA A 38 0.31 -3.41 20.62
C ALA A 38 0.00 -4.92 20.70
N PHE A 39 -1.19 -5.25 21.23
CA PHE A 39 -1.83 -6.56 21.29
C PHE A 39 -1.11 -7.65 22.12
N ASP A 40 -1.20 -7.54 23.46
CA ASP A 40 -1.37 -8.75 24.28
C ASP A 40 -2.75 -9.33 23.97
N LEU A 41 -2.84 -10.64 23.71
CA LEU A 41 -4.11 -11.34 23.54
C LEU A 41 -4.97 -11.09 24.79
N SER A 42 -5.95 -10.17 24.70
CA SER A 42 -7.08 -9.90 25.62
C SER A 42 -7.20 -8.51 26.28
N SER A 43 -6.29 -7.54 26.11
CA SER A 43 -6.34 -6.30 26.94
C SER A 43 -6.58 -4.96 26.21
N THR A 44 -6.29 -4.81 24.92
CA THR A 44 -6.52 -3.54 24.21
C THR A 44 -7.59 -3.67 23.13
N THR A 45 -8.73 -3.03 23.36
CA THR A 45 -9.76 -2.80 22.33
C THR A 45 -9.48 -1.51 21.56
N ILE A 46 -9.94 -1.43 20.31
CA ILE A 46 -9.93 -0.20 19.48
C ILE A 46 -10.49 1.02 20.27
N GLN A 47 -11.43 0.79 21.20
CA GLN A 47 -12.00 1.82 22.07
C GLN A 47 -10.96 2.47 23.01
N SER A 48 -10.02 1.71 23.54
CA SER A 48 -8.95 2.23 24.42
C SER A 48 -8.02 3.15 23.63
N LEU A 49 -7.61 2.73 22.44
CA LEU A 49 -6.82 3.54 21.52
C LEU A 49 -7.54 4.84 21.13
N LEU A 50 -8.84 4.76 20.81
CA LEU A 50 -9.64 5.94 20.49
C LEU A 50 -9.77 6.90 21.68
N SER A 51 -9.98 6.37 22.89
CA SER A 51 -10.00 7.20 24.10
C SER A 51 -8.67 7.90 24.36
N ARG A 52 -7.54 7.23 24.08
CA ARG A 52 -6.21 7.84 24.19
C ARG A 52 -5.97 8.89 23.13
N ALA A 53 -6.42 8.64 21.90
CA ALA A 53 -6.35 9.61 20.82
C ALA A 53 -7.11 10.89 21.19
N HIS A 54 -8.32 10.77 21.75
CA HIS A 54 -9.09 11.94 22.22
C HIS A 54 -8.48 12.66 23.44
N ASP A 55 -7.73 11.97 24.29
CA ASP A 55 -7.05 12.57 25.45
C ASP A 55 -5.67 13.17 25.11
N SER A 56 -5.21 13.05 23.86
CA SER A 56 -3.88 13.53 23.45
C SER A 56 -3.99 14.81 22.63
N ASP A 57 -2.99 15.68 22.75
CA ASP A 57 -2.87 16.89 21.92
C ASP A 57 -2.03 16.63 20.65
N PHE A 58 -1.13 15.65 20.74
CA PHE A 58 -0.18 15.26 19.69
C PHE A 58 0.16 13.77 19.81
N ALA A 59 0.68 13.19 18.74
CA ALA A 59 1.16 11.81 18.73
C ALA A 59 2.49 11.66 17.99
N VAL A 60 3.36 10.79 18.51
CA VAL A 60 4.63 10.40 17.90
C VAL A 60 4.61 8.89 17.67
N PHE A 61 4.88 8.47 16.45
CA PHE A 61 4.95 7.07 16.06
C PHE A 61 6.38 6.73 15.70
N VAL A 62 6.99 5.84 16.49
CA VAL A 62 8.31 5.30 16.23
C VAL A 62 8.16 4.15 15.25
N PHE A 63 8.72 4.33 14.07
CA PHE A 63 8.82 3.32 13.05
C PHE A 63 10.13 2.58 13.24
N HIS A 64 10.05 1.26 13.18
CA HIS A 64 11.19 0.37 13.18
C HIS A 64 11.05 -0.62 12.02
N ALA A 65 12.19 -1.14 11.56
CA ALA A 65 12.32 -2.09 10.45
C ALA A 65 11.86 -3.51 10.85
N ASP A 66 10.66 -3.63 11.39
CA ASP A 66 10.17 -4.86 12.05
C ASP A 66 9.86 -5.98 11.08
N ASP A 67 9.21 -5.64 9.96
CA ASP A 67 8.68 -6.59 9.00
C ASP A 67 9.37 -6.46 7.64
N LYS A 68 9.23 -7.50 6.82
CA LYS A 68 9.66 -7.51 5.43
C LYS A 68 8.45 -7.70 4.53
N THR A 69 8.26 -6.77 3.60
CA THR A 69 7.20 -6.86 2.59
C THR A 69 7.81 -7.12 1.23
N ILE A 70 7.25 -8.07 0.48
CA ILE A 70 7.66 -8.37 -0.89
C ILE A 70 6.72 -7.64 -1.84
N ILE A 71 7.23 -6.63 -2.55
CA ILE A 71 6.46 -5.87 -3.54
C ILE A 71 7.10 -6.06 -4.91
N ARG A 72 6.35 -6.63 -5.86
CA ARG A 72 6.81 -6.84 -7.25
C ARG A 72 8.16 -7.58 -7.34
N GLY A 73 8.37 -8.55 -6.45
CA GLY A 73 9.59 -9.36 -6.39
C GLY A 73 10.76 -8.75 -5.61
N ASN A 74 10.64 -7.49 -5.15
CA ASN A 74 11.64 -6.84 -4.32
C ASN A 74 11.23 -6.89 -2.84
N THR A 75 12.18 -7.22 -1.97
CA THR A 75 11.97 -7.23 -0.52
C THR A 75 12.31 -5.86 0.05
N TYR A 76 11.36 -5.27 0.77
CA TYR A 76 11.51 -3.99 1.47
C TYR A 76 11.35 -4.21 2.97
N SER A 77 12.06 -3.44 3.78
CA SER A 77 11.76 -3.34 5.21
C SER A 77 10.56 -2.42 5.42
N THR A 78 9.63 -2.84 6.27
CA THR A 78 8.38 -2.12 6.54
C THR A 78 8.09 -2.04 8.03
N VAL A 79 7.40 -0.97 8.44
CA VAL A 79 6.85 -0.85 9.79
C VAL A 79 5.79 -1.92 10.00
N ARG A 80 5.67 -2.38 11.24
CA ARG A 80 4.61 -3.30 11.64
C ARG A 80 3.23 -2.72 11.40
N ASP A 81 2.33 -3.54 10.85
CA ASP A 81 0.96 -3.13 10.47
C ASP A 81 0.19 -2.45 11.62
N ASN A 82 0.40 -2.90 12.86
CA ASN A 82 -0.26 -2.33 14.04
C ASN A 82 0.10 -0.86 14.27
N VAL A 83 1.38 -0.50 14.14
CA VAL A 83 1.84 0.88 14.34
C VAL A 83 1.30 1.79 13.24
N LEU A 84 1.20 1.27 12.01
CA LEU A 84 0.57 2.00 10.90
C LEU A 84 -0.94 2.19 11.11
N PHE A 85 -1.63 1.18 11.64
CA PHE A 85 -3.04 1.28 12.01
C PHE A 85 -3.27 2.32 13.12
N GLU A 86 -2.44 2.31 14.17
CA GLU A 86 -2.50 3.28 15.25
C GLU A 86 -2.24 4.71 14.74
N LEU A 87 -1.26 4.90 13.85
CA LEU A 87 -1.01 6.17 13.17
C LEU A 87 -2.27 6.67 12.43
N GLY A 88 -2.89 5.80 11.62
CA GLY A 88 -4.11 6.15 10.88
C GLY A 88 -5.26 6.57 11.80
N LEU A 89 -5.43 5.87 12.93
CA LEU A 89 -6.44 6.20 13.93
C LEU A 89 -6.20 7.58 14.55
N PHE A 90 -4.96 7.90 14.90
CA PHE A 90 -4.59 9.18 15.51
C PHE A 90 -4.65 10.33 14.50
N ILE A 91 -4.31 10.11 13.23
CA ILE A 91 -4.54 11.10 12.17
C ILE A 91 -6.02 11.46 12.09
N GLY A 92 -6.92 10.47 12.15
CA GLY A 92 -8.36 10.70 12.13
C GLY A 92 -8.88 11.47 13.35
N ALA A 93 -8.22 11.34 14.51
CA ALA A 93 -8.64 12.00 15.75
C ALA A 93 -8.00 13.39 15.98
N LEU A 94 -6.74 13.57 15.58
CA LEU A 94 -5.91 14.75 15.89
C LEU A 94 -5.59 15.61 14.66
N ASN A 95 -5.89 15.14 13.45
CA ASN A 95 -5.41 15.66 12.16
C ASN A 95 -3.93 15.34 11.90
N LEU A 96 -3.58 15.40 10.61
CA LEU A 96 -2.26 15.02 10.08
C LEU A 96 -1.10 15.82 10.71
N GLU A 97 -1.28 17.12 10.92
CA GLU A 97 -0.22 18.03 11.41
C GLU A 97 0.18 17.79 12.87
N ARG A 98 -0.66 17.08 13.64
CA ARG A 98 -0.42 16.76 15.06
C ARG A 98 0.16 15.36 15.27
N CYS A 99 0.39 14.62 14.18
CA CYS A 99 1.03 13.32 14.18
C CYS A 99 2.44 13.42 13.60
N PHE A 100 3.42 12.84 14.30
CA PHE A 100 4.83 12.84 13.93
C PHE A 100 5.32 11.40 13.76
N ILE A 101 6.18 11.15 12.78
CA ILE A 101 6.82 9.86 12.58
C ILE A 101 8.32 10.00 12.88
N LEU A 102 8.86 9.10 13.69
CA LEU A 102 10.29 8.93 13.89
C LEU A 102 10.73 7.62 13.23
N ALA A 103 11.63 7.70 12.25
CA ALA A 103 12.14 6.52 11.53
C ALA A 103 13.67 6.44 11.59
N PRO A 104 14.28 5.25 11.51
CA PRO A 104 15.73 5.11 11.47
C PRO A 104 16.28 5.68 10.16
N LYS A 105 17.40 6.41 10.24
CA LYS A 105 18.03 7.05 9.10
C LYS A 105 18.53 6.03 8.05
N SER A 106 18.94 4.84 8.47
CA SER A 106 19.27 3.74 7.54
C SER A 106 18.13 3.41 6.58
N THR A 107 16.89 3.69 6.98
CA THR A 107 15.71 3.42 6.18
C THR A 107 15.22 4.62 5.36
N GLU A 108 15.91 5.76 5.37
CA GLU A 108 15.53 6.96 4.61
C GLU A 108 15.31 6.68 3.10
N VAL A 109 16.02 5.69 2.56
CA VAL A 109 15.93 5.26 1.16
C VAL A 109 15.05 4.01 0.96
N GLU A 110 14.92 3.16 1.99
CA GLU A 110 14.29 1.83 1.90
C GLU A 110 12.88 1.76 2.48
N PHE A 111 12.55 2.64 3.44
CA PHE A 111 11.23 2.67 4.05
C PHE A 111 10.24 3.23 3.04
N ARG A 112 9.51 2.30 2.42
CA ARG A 112 8.41 2.66 1.53
C ARG A 112 7.22 3.06 2.40
N LEU A 113 7.25 4.27 2.92
CA LEU A 113 6.07 4.89 3.51
C LEU A 113 5.00 4.94 2.42
N PRO A 114 3.74 4.55 2.71
CA PRO A 114 2.64 4.74 1.77
C PRO A 114 2.69 6.18 1.27
N THR A 115 2.66 6.38 -0.05
CA THR A 115 2.77 7.71 -0.68
C THR A 115 1.68 8.68 -0.21
N ASP A 116 0.64 8.17 0.46
CA ASP A 116 -0.45 8.90 1.09
C ASP A 116 -0.12 9.51 2.46
N LEU A 117 0.99 9.11 3.09
CA LEU A 117 1.54 9.79 4.27
C LEU A 117 2.37 11.04 3.88
N ALA A 118 2.34 11.44 2.60
CA ALA A 118 2.92 12.69 2.12
C ALA A 118 2.20 13.89 2.79
N GLY A 119 2.77 14.34 3.91
CA GLY A 119 2.22 15.42 4.74
C GLY A 119 2.32 15.16 6.25
N VAL A 120 2.50 13.89 6.66
CA VAL A 120 2.93 13.59 8.04
C VAL A 120 4.38 14.03 8.19
N THR A 121 4.69 14.73 9.28
CA THR A 121 6.06 15.17 9.54
C THR A 121 6.90 13.97 9.96
N ILE A 122 7.74 13.50 9.05
CA ILE A 122 8.71 12.43 9.29
C ILE A 122 10.04 13.06 9.69
N SER A 123 10.63 12.56 10.77
CA SER A 123 12.01 12.88 11.16
C SER A 123 12.81 11.60 11.33
N PHE A 124 14.05 11.63 10.88
CA PHE A 124 14.95 10.49 10.96
C PHE A 124 15.86 10.59 12.18
N TYR A 125 15.98 9.52 12.95
CA TYR A 125 16.94 9.39 14.05
C TYR A 125 18.17 8.58 13.61
N ASP A 126 19.31 8.83 14.23
CA ASP A 126 20.56 8.16 13.88
C ASP A 126 20.66 6.78 14.54
N ASP A 127 20.22 5.76 13.83
CA ASP A 127 20.21 4.37 14.30
C ASP A 127 21.59 3.69 14.30
N SER A 128 22.65 4.42 13.94
CA SER A 128 24.04 3.95 14.05
C SER A 128 24.68 4.22 15.42
N LEU A 129 24.05 5.05 16.25
CA LEU A 129 24.53 5.37 17.60
C LEU A 129 24.07 4.32 18.61
N ASP A 130 24.93 3.98 19.57
CA ASP A 130 24.58 3.05 20.65
C ASP A 130 23.59 3.67 21.65
N ASP A 131 23.72 4.98 21.92
CA ASP A 131 22.81 5.69 22.82
C ASP A 131 21.61 6.27 22.04
N MET A 132 20.44 5.66 22.25
CA MET A 132 19.19 6.08 21.63
C MET A 132 18.75 7.48 22.05
N VAL A 133 19.11 7.93 23.26
CA VAL A 133 18.82 9.28 23.73
C VAL A 133 19.54 10.29 22.84
N ASP A 134 20.80 10.04 22.51
CA ASP A 134 21.55 10.88 21.58
C ASP A 134 21.01 10.76 20.14
N ALA A 135 20.72 9.55 19.67
CA ALA A 135 20.16 9.26 18.35
C ALA A 135 18.90 10.08 18.03
N VAL A 136 17.97 10.20 18.98
CA VAL A 136 16.69 10.90 18.75
C VAL A 136 16.76 12.40 19.00
N THR A 137 17.90 12.94 19.46
CA THR A 137 18.04 14.36 19.89
C THR A 137 17.56 15.33 18.81
N ALA A 138 18.05 15.17 17.58
CA ALA A 138 17.70 16.06 16.47
C ALA A 138 16.21 15.99 16.11
N SER A 139 15.64 14.78 16.11
CA SER A 139 14.22 14.55 15.83
C SER A 139 13.32 15.14 16.93
N CYS A 140 13.69 14.94 18.20
CA CYS A 140 12.94 15.50 19.32
C CYS A 140 13.02 17.03 19.34
N ALA A 141 14.14 17.63 18.94
CA ALA A 141 14.24 19.09 18.82
C ALA A 141 13.22 19.65 17.80
N LYS A 142 13.07 18.99 16.64
CA LYS A 142 12.06 19.37 15.64
C LYS A 142 10.62 19.21 16.17
N ILE A 143 10.34 18.11 16.86
CA ILE A 143 9.03 17.89 17.50
C ILE A 143 8.73 19.01 18.49
N LYS A 144 9.66 19.37 19.38
CA LYS A 144 9.46 20.45 20.36
C LYS A 144 9.08 21.78 19.71
N VAL A 145 9.70 22.11 18.58
CA VAL A 145 9.35 23.31 17.81
C VAL A 145 7.92 23.21 17.26
N ALA A 146 7.53 22.06 16.72
CA ALA A 146 6.19 21.82 16.23
C ALA A 146 5.12 21.89 17.34
N LEU A 147 5.38 21.27 18.50
CA LEU A 147 4.49 21.32 19.67
C LEU A 147 4.20 22.76 20.12
N LYS A 148 5.24 23.60 20.18
CA LYS A 148 5.10 25.03 20.55
C LYS A 148 4.29 25.81 19.52
N ARG A 149 4.58 25.63 18.24
CA ARG A 149 3.86 26.31 17.14
C ARG A 149 2.37 25.96 17.16
N LEU A 150 2.05 24.67 17.09
CA LEU A 150 0.68 24.17 16.98
C LEU A 150 -0.11 24.25 18.29
N GLY A 151 0.56 24.32 19.44
CA GLY A 151 -0.08 24.56 20.75
C GLY A 151 -0.53 26.01 20.92
N THR A 152 0.20 26.97 20.35
CA THR A 152 -0.12 28.40 20.44
C THR A 152 -1.32 28.73 19.54
N GLU A 153 -1.35 28.20 18.32
CA GLU A 153 -2.46 28.36 17.35
C GLU A 153 -3.82 27.87 17.92
N ALA A 154 -3.82 26.79 18.70
CA ALA A 154 -5.03 26.28 19.36
C ALA A 154 -5.55 27.21 20.47
N THR A 155 -4.64 27.92 21.15
CA THR A 155 -4.98 28.85 22.24
C THR A 155 -5.55 30.15 21.67
N GLU A 156 -5.00 30.64 20.56
CA GLU A 156 -5.47 31.85 19.89
C GLU A 156 -6.83 31.65 19.19
N ALA A 157 -7.07 30.45 18.65
CA ALA A 157 -8.34 30.09 17.99
C ALA A 157 -9.56 30.12 18.94
N GLN A 158 -9.40 30.02 20.26
CA GLN A 158 -10.54 30.04 21.19
C GLN A 158 -11.12 31.44 21.47
N THR A 159 -10.53 32.50 20.92
CA THR A 159 -10.85 33.89 21.32
C THR A 159 -11.65 34.72 20.30
N GLN A 160 -12.02 34.18 19.13
CA GLN A 160 -12.76 34.95 18.11
C GLN A 160 -13.88 34.13 17.43
N PRO A 161 -15.10 34.67 17.26
CA PRO A 161 -16.25 33.94 16.70
C PRO A 161 -16.12 33.52 15.22
N LYS A 162 -15.05 33.91 14.52
CA LYS A 162 -14.69 33.38 13.18
C LYS A 162 -13.94 32.04 13.23
N SER A 163 -13.55 31.57 14.40
CA SER A 163 -12.70 30.38 14.56
C SER A 163 -13.45 29.06 14.57
N GLU A 164 -14.72 29.02 15.02
CA GLU A 164 -15.49 27.77 15.06
C GLU A 164 -15.80 27.23 13.66
N GLU A 165 -16.08 28.11 12.70
CA GLU A 165 -16.39 27.74 11.32
C GLU A 165 -15.13 27.20 10.60
N LEU A 166 -13.99 27.87 10.80
CA LEU A 166 -12.68 27.41 10.33
C LEU A 166 -12.26 26.08 10.99
N ALA A 167 -12.47 25.94 12.30
CA ALA A 167 -12.20 24.70 13.03
C ALA A 167 -13.11 23.54 12.57
N ASN A 168 -14.37 23.82 12.23
CA ASN A 168 -15.27 22.85 11.63
C ASN A 168 -14.79 22.42 10.24
N LEU A 169 -14.39 23.36 9.39
CA LEU A 169 -13.84 23.06 8.07
C LEU A 169 -12.54 22.24 8.16
N GLN A 170 -11.67 22.54 9.12
CA GLN A 170 -10.46 21.76 9.38
C GLN A 170 -10.79 20.33 9.81
N ARG A 171 -11.77 20.13 10.70
CA ARG A 171 -12.24 18.80 11.09
C ARG A 171 -12.85 18.03 9.92
N GLN A 172 -13.67 18.70 9.11
CA GLN A 172 -14.24 18.09 7.89
C GLN A 172 -13.15 17.71 6.90
N LEU A 173 -12.15 18.57 6.69
CA LEU A 173 -11.01 18.28 5.82
C LEU A 173 -10.25 17.04 6.30
N GLY A 174 -9.97 16.93 7.61
CA GLY A 174 -9.33 15.75 8.18
C GLY A 174 -10.16 14.47 7.97
N SER A 175 -11.48 14.56 8.08
CA SER A 175 -12.37 13.40 7.83
C SER A 175 -12.37 12.96 6.37
N VAL A 176 -12.41 13.90 5.41
CA VAL A 176 -12.36 13.60 3.97
C VAL A 176 -11.00 13.02 3.58
N GLN A 177 -9.90 13.58 4.11
CA GLN A 177 -8.57 13.03 3.90
C GLN A 177 -8.45 11.59 4.40
N SER A 178 -9.08 11.28 5.55
CA SER A 178 -9.13 9.92 6.09
C SER A 178 -9.92 8.95 5.21
N GLU A 179 -11.06 9.39 4.65
CA GLU A 179 -11.87 8.57 3.74
C GLU A 179 -11.14 8.28 2.41
N LEU A 180 -10.48 9.30 1.86
CA LEU A 180 -9.62 9.15 0.68
C LEU A 180 -8.50 8.16 0.92
N TRP A 181 -7.87 8.22 2.11
CA TRP A 181 -6.83 7.28 2.50
C TRP A 181 -7.32 5.83 2.52
N ARG A 182 -8.46 5.56 3.17
CA ARG A 182 -9.04 4.21 3.21
C ARG A 182 -9.33 3.69 1.81
N THR A 183 -9.96 4.52 0.98
CA THR A 183 -10.30 4.18 -0.40
C THR A 183 -9.05 3.86 -1.23
N ARG A 184 -7.97 4.61 -1.03
CA ARG A 184 -6.71 4.37 -1.73
C ARG A 184 -6.03 3.08 -1.30
N ILE A 185 -6.00 2.77 -0.01
CA ILE A 185 -5.47 1.48 0.48
C ILE A 185 -6.27 0.31 -0.09
N ASP A 186 -7.60 0.41 -0.09
CA ASP A 186 -8.46 -0.62 -0.66
C ASP A 186 -8.20 -0.78 -2.17
N ALA A 187 -7.93 0.31 -2.89
CA ALA A 187 -7.54 0.28 -4.29
C ALA A 187 -6.17 -0.38 -4.51
N GLU A 188 -5.16 -0.06 -3.70
CA GLU A 188 -3.82 -0.66 -3.79
C GLU A 188 -3.86 -2.17 -3.51
N ARG A 189 -4.61 -2.59 -2.48
CA ARG A 189 -4.86 -4.01 -2.18
C ARG A 189 -5.56 -4.71 -3.34
N SER A 190 -6.58 -4.07 -3.91
CA SER A 190 -7.31 -4.61 -5.07
C SER A 190 -6.40 -4.75 -6.31
N ILE A 191 -5.49 -3.80 -6.52
CA ILE A 191 -4.49 -3.87 -7.60
C ILE A 191 -3.52 -5.03 -7.37
N GLU A 192 -3.06 -5.24 -6.14
CA GLU A 192 -2.18 -6.35 -5.80
C GLU A 192 -2.87 -7.70 -5.98
N GLU A 193 -4.11 -7.83 -5.50
CA GLU A 193 -4.94 -9.02 -5.67
C GLU A 193 -5.18 -9.32 -7.15
N LYS A 194 -5.53 -8.31 -7.95
CA LYS A 194 -5.63 -8.42 -9.41
C LYS A 194 -4.32 -8.93 -10.01
N SER A 195 -3.16 -8.38 -9.60
CA SER A 195 -1.86 -8.83 -10.10
C SER A 195 -1.56 -10.28 -9.75
N LYS A 196 -1.91 -10.73 -8.53
CA LYS A 196 -1.75 -12.13 -8.10
C LYS A 196 -2.63 -13.07 -8.92
N LEU A 197 -3.90 -12.72 -9.13
CA LEU A 197 -4.82 -13.48 -9.95
C LEU A 197 -4.35 -13.57 -11.40
N LEU A 198 -3.91 -12.47 -12.01
CA LEU A 198 -3.38 -12.46 -13.37
C LEU A 198 -2.11 -13.34 -13.51
N ALA A 199 -1.23 -13.32 -12.50
CA ALA A 199 -0.06 -14.19 -12.49
C ALA A 199 -0.45 -15.68 -12.40
N ALA A 200 -1.44 -16.02 -11.56
CA ALA A 200 -1.95 -17.38 -11.45
C ALA A 200 -2.62 -17.86 -12.75
N ILE A 201 -3.43 -16.99 -13.40
CA ILE A 201 -4.05 -17.28 -14.70
C ILE A 201 -2.98 -17.52 -15.76
N SER A 202 -1.94 -16.67 -15.79
CA SER A 202 -0.83 -16.81 -16.74
C SER A 202 -0.05 -18.11 -16.52
N ALA A 203 0.26 -18.44 -15.28
CA ALA A 203 0.95 -19.69 -14.93
C ALA A 203 0.14 -20.92 -15.32
N HIS A 204 -1.17 -20.91 -15.03
CA HIS A 204 -2.10 -21.96 -15.47
C HIS A 204 -2.08 -22.07 -17.00
N PHE A 205 -2.26 -20.96 -17.72
CA PHE A 205 -2.24 -20.95 -19.19
C PHE A 205 -0.97 -21.59 -19.75
N TYR A 206 0.23 -21.20 -19.28
CA TYR A 206 1.49 -21.77 -19.80
C TYR A 206 1.77 -23.21 -19.36
N ALA A 207 1.16 -23.69 -18.27
CA ALA A 207 1.23 -25.10 -17.88
C ALA A 207 0.33 -25.98 -18.76
N THR A 208 -0.77 -25.39 -19.26
CA THR A 208 -1.84 -26.08 -19.96
C THR A 208 -1.66 -26.03 -21.48
N ALA A 209 -1.31 -24.86 -22.02
CA ALA A 209 -1.15 -24.60 -23.43
C ALA A 209 0.22 -25.08 -23.92
N LYS A 210 0.24 -25.86 -25.00
CA LYS A 210 1.48 -26.38 -25.59
C LYS A 210 1.89 -25.49 -26.76
N PRO A 211 3.19 -25.31 -27.04
CA PRO A 211 3.62 -24.70 -28.30
C PRO A 211 3.00 -25.46 -29.48
N ALA A 212 2.37 -24.74 -30.41
CA ALA A 212 1.72 -25.35 -31.55
C ALA A 212 2.77 -25.98 -32.49
N THR A 213 2.49 -27.19 -32.95
CA THR A 213 3.30 -27.88 -33.96
C THR A 213 3.04 -27.31 -35.35
N GLU A 214 3.99 -27.47 -36.28
CA GLU A 214 3.77 -27.06 -37.68
C GLU A 214 2.54 -27.75 -38.30
N ALA A 215 2.23 -28.98 -37.89
CA ALA A 215 1.08 -29.72 -38.36
C ALA A 215 -0.24 -29.05 -37.93
N GLU A 216 -0.35 -28.62 -36.66
CA GLU A 216 -1.53 -27.94 -36.13
C GLU A 216 -1.75 -26.57 -36.78
N ILE A 217 -0.66 -25.82 -37.02
CA ILE A 217 -0.72 -24.53 -37.71
C ILE A 217 -1.23 -24.71 -39.14
N ARG A 218 -0.64 -25.65 -39.90
CA ARG A 218 -1.06 -25.94 -41.28
C ARG A 218 -2.49 -26.44 -41.33
N ALA A 219 -2.89 -27.29 -40.39
CA ALA A 219 -4.26 -27.81 -40.32
C ALA A 219 -5.29 -26.68 -40.15
N TRP A 220 -4.99 -25.65 -39.35
CA TRP A 220 -5.85 -24.49 -39.23
C TRP A 220 -5.86 -23.65 -40.51
N GLU A 221 -4.68 -23.33 -41.07
CA GLU A 221 -4.54 -22.52 -42.29
C GLU A 221 -5.25 -23.17 -43.50
N GLU A 222 -5.15 -24.49 -43.65
CA GLU A 222 -5.82 -25.23 -44.73
C GLU A 222 -7.34 -25.26 -44.57
N GLY A 223 -7.85 -25.43 -43.35
CA GLY A 223 -9.28 -25.35 -43.10
C GLY A 223 -9.84 -23.94 -43.26
N ALA A 224 -9.07 -22.92 -42.86
CA ALA A 224 -9.44 -21.52 -43.00
C ALA A 224 -9.53 -21.05 -44.46
N LYS A 225 -8.78 -21.65 -45.40
CA LYS A 225 -8.87 -21.35 -46.85
C LYS A 225 -10.28 -21.50 -47.43
N GLN A 226 -11.10 -22.36 -46.83
CA GLN A 226 -12.49 -22.55 -47.26
C GLN A 226 -13.39 -21.40 -46.80
N THR A 227 -13.02 -20.71 -45.72
CA THR A 227 -13.79 -19.65 -45.08
C THR A 227 -13.29 -18.24 -45.44
N TYR A 228 -11.98 -18.08 -45.62
CA TYR A 228 -11.32 -16.81 -45.92
C TYR A 228 -10.52 -16.92 -47.24
N PRO A 229 -10.92 -16.20 -48.31
CA PRO A 229 -10.24 -16.25 -49.62
C PRO A 229 -8.81 -15.71 -49.61
N ASP A 230 -8.54 -14.71 -48.76
CA ASP A 230 -7.20 -14.20 -48.50
C ASP A 230 -6.60 -14.94 -47.31
N THR A 231 -5.70 -15.88 -47.57
CA THR A 231 -5.02 -16.68 -46.55
C THR A 231 -4.23 -15.80 -45.60
N GLN A 232 -4.74 -15.62 -44.38
CA GLN A 232 -3.95 -15.09 -43.27
C GLN A 232 -3.02 -16.19 -42.77
N THR A 233 -1.72 -16.05 -43.02
CA THR A 233 -0.70 -16.87 -42.35
C THR A 233 -0.63 -16.51 -40.87
N ILE A 234 -0.65 -17.53 -40.01
CA ILE A 234 -0.49 -17.30 -38.57
C ILE A 234 0.96 -16.84 -38.32
N SER A 235 1.14 -15.74 -37.59
CA SER A 235 2.47 -15.29 -37.16
C SER A 235 3.15 -16.41 -36.36
N ARG A 236 4.35 -16.83 -36.77
CA ARG A 236 5.01 -18.04 -36.24
C ARG A 236 5.61 -17.89 -34.83
N HIS A 237 5.61 -16.69 -34.26
CA HIS A 237 6.17 -16.44 -32.93
C HIS A 237 5.06 -16.43 -31.88
N GLY A 238 5.22 -17.22 -30.82
CA GLY A 238 4.26 -17.26 -29.71
C GLY A 238 2.93 -17.94 -30.03
N VAL A 239 2.96 -18.99 -30.87
CA VAL A 239 1.77 -19.79 -31.21
C VAL A 239 1.62 -20.97 -30.25
N TYR A 240 0.46 -21.08 -29.63
CA TYR A 240 0.09 -22.14 -28.71
C TYR A 240 -1.10 -22.93 -29.24
N TYR A 241 -1.23 -24.17 -28.80
CA TYR A 241 -2.34 -25.06 -29.10
C TYR A 241 -2.95 -25.61 -27.80
N VAL A 242 -4.28 -25.69 -27.77
CA VAL A 242 -5.06 -26.28 -26.68
C VAL A 242 -6.17 -27.18 -27.23
N ASP A 243 -6.39 -28.31 -26.57
CA ASP A 243 -7.42 -29.30 -26.89
C ASP A 243 -8.51 -29.42 -25.81
N HIS A 244 -8.53 -28.51 -24.84
CA HIS A 244 -9.48 -28.46 -23.74
C HIS A 244 -9.71 -27.02 -23.29
N ASP A 245 -10.68 -26.84 -22.38
CA ASP A 245 -11.09 -25.52 -21.91
C ASP A 245 -9.92 -24.77 -21.25
N VAL A 246 -9.75 -23.49 -21.64
CA VAL A 246 -8.65 -22.67 -21.15
C VAL A 246 -9.09 -21.23 -20.87
N ILE A 247 -8.45 -20.62 -19.88
CA ILE A 247 -8.54 -19.19 -19.60
C ILE A 247 -7.29 -18.52 -20.16
N VAL A 248 -7.47 -17.55 -21.05
CA VAL A 248 -6.36 -16.82 -21.67
C VAL A 248 -6.07 -15.55 -20.88
N PRO A 249 -4.81 -15.30 -20.47
CA PRO A 249 -4.45 -14.05 -19.81
C PRO A 249 -4.56 -12.87 -20.79
N PRO A 250 -4.95 -11.66 -20.32
CA PRO A 250 -4.97 -10.47 -21.16
C PRO A 250 -3.53 -10.00 -21.40
N LEU A 251 -2.96 -10.37 -22.55
CA LEU A 251 -1.59 -10.02 -22.94
C LEU A 251 -1.61 -8.93 -24.03
N PHE A 252 -0.57 -8.10 -24.02
CA PHE A 252 -0.50 -6.89 -24.85
C PHE A 252 0.86 -6.78 -25.54
N GLY A 253 0.89 -6.11 -26.68
CA GLY A 253 2.12 -5.80 -27.43
C GLY A 253 2.92 -7.04 -27.81
N ALA A 254 4.23 -7.03 -27.53
CA ALA A 254 5.16 -8.11 -27.88
C ALA A 254 4.93 -9.42 -27.10
N HIS A 255 4.12 -9.39 -26.04
CA HIS A 255 3.80 -10.57 -25.23
C HIS A 255 2.47 -11.23 -25.64
N ALA A 256 1.74 -10.65 -26.58
CA ALA A 256 0.50 -11.23 -27.08
C ALA A 256 0.74 -12.60 -27.72
N VAL A 257 -0.21 -13.51 -27.55
CA VAL A 257 -0.10 -14.88 -28.07
C VAL A 257 -1.11 -15.14 -29.19
N ALA A 258 -0.72 -16.04 -30.08
CA ALA A 258 -1.63 -16.67 -31.03
C ALA A 258 -2.05 -18.03 -30.44
N LEU A 259 -3.35 -18.26 -30.23
CA LEU A 259 -3.85 -19.51 -29.65
C LEU A 259 -4.72 -20.26 -30.65
N ILE A 260 -4.33 -21.48 -30.99
CA ILE A 260 -5.12 -22.42 -31.78
C ILE A 260 -5.93 -23.30 -30.82
N VAL A 261 -7.24 -23.33 -31.02
CA VAL A 261 -8.19 -24.02 -30.15
C VAL A 261 -8.81 -25.18 -30.92
N ALA A 262 -8.65 -26.39 -30.40
CA ALA A 262 -9.21 -27.59 -30.99
C ALA A 262 -10.75 -27.56 -30.98
N LYS A 263 -11.34 -28.46 -31.77
CA LYS A 263 -12.80 -28.60 -31.85
C LYS A 263 -13.39 -29.01 -30.50
N GLY A 264 -14.41 -28.31 -30.04
CA GLY A 264 -15.11 -28.57 -28.78
C GLY A 264 -14.48 -27.92 -27.54
N ALA A 265 -13.29 -27.32 -27.64
CA ALA A 265 -12.67 -26.59 -26.53
C ALA A 265 -13.19 -25.15 -26.42
N ARG A 266 -13.44 -24.68 -25.20
CA ARG A 266 -13.93 -23.33 -24.92
C ARG A 266 -12.82 -22.44 -24.40
N VAL A 267 -12.88 -21.17 -24.77
CA VAL A 267 -11.94 -20.15 -24.29
C VAL A 267 -12.68 -19.10 -23.47
N ALA A 268 -12.16 -18.82 -22.29
CA ALA A 268 -12.58 -17.72 -21.42
C ALA A 268 -11.46 -16.68 -21.26
N GLY A 269 -11.79 -15.47 -20.81
CA GLY A 269 -10.81 -14.38 -20.65
C GLY A 269 -10.53 -13.61 -21.95
N LEU A 270 -11.48 -13.62 -22.89
CA LEU A 270 -11.47 -12.76 -24.09
C LEU A 270 -11.69 -11.30 -23.68
N ASP A 271 -10.64 -10.65 -23.19
CA ASP A 271 -10.65 -9.21 -22.89
C ASP A 271 -10.57 -8.42 -24.20
N GLN A 272 -11.52 -7.48 -24.40
CA GLN A 272 -11.64 -6.66 -25.61
C GLN A 272 -10.41 -5.79 -25.89
N TRP A 273 -9.55 -5.61 -24.89
CA TRP A 273 -8.37 -4.77 -24.97
C TRP A 273 -7.10 -5.59 -25.16
N SER A 274 -7.15 -6.92 -25.00
CA SER A 274 -5.99 -7.78 -25.21
C SER A 274 -5.60 -7.81 -26.69
N HIS A 275 -4.30 -7.97 -26.97
CA HIS A 275 -3.81 -8.09 -28.34
C HIS A 275 -3.69 -9.58 -28.78
N ASN A 276 -4.26 -10.49 -27.99
CA ASN A 276 -4.23 -11.92 -28.29
C ASN A 276 -5.02 -12.22 -29.55
N THR A 277 -4.61 -13.23 -30.30
CA THR A 277 -5.35 -13.70 -31.46
C THR A 277 -5.76 -15.15 -31.26
N ILE A 278 -7.06 -15.43 -31.37
CA ILE A 278 -7.59 -16.78 -31.12
C ILE A 278 -8.14 -17.39 -32.40
N TYR A 279 -7.66 -18.59 -32.71
CA TYR A 279 -7.95 -19.35 -33.92
C TYR A 279 -8.70 -20.62 -33.53
N PHE A 280 -10.00 -20.68 -33.82
CA PHE A 280 -10.81 -21.87 -33.53
C PHE A 280 -10.80 -22.82 -34.72
N MET A 281 -10.57 -24.11 -34.45
CA MET A 281 -10.75 -25.18 -35.44
C MET A 281 -12.25 -25.47 -35.71
N ASP A 282 -13.14 -25.05 -34.81
CA ASP A 282 -14.58 -25.09 -35.02
C ASP A 282 -15.02 -23.99 -35.99
N GLY A 283 -15.40 -24.39 -37.21
CA GLY A 283 -15.78 -23.46 -38.27
C GLY A 283 -14.61 -22.61 -38.80
N PHE A 284 -13.37 -22.91 -38.40
CA PHE A 284 -12.14 -22.22 -38.82
C PHE A 284 -12.25 -20.69 -38.73
N ARG A 285 -12.66 -20.18 -37.56
CA ARG A 285 -12.87 -18.74 -37.31
C ARG A 285 -11.74 -18.13 -36.48
N LYS A 286 -11.54 -16.82 -36.65
CA LYS A 286 -10.56 -16.02 -35.90
C LYS A 286 -11.26 -14.95 -35.06
N LEU A 287 -10.78 -14.75 -33.83
CA LEU A 287 -11.14 -13.62 -32.96
C LEU A 287 -9.90 -12.76 -32.69
N ASN A 288 -10.08 -11.44 -32.79
CA ASN A 288 -9.13 -10.41 -32.39
C ASN A 288 -9.65 -9.70 -31.14
#